data_AF-A0A528CIS6-F1
#
_entry.id   AF-A0A528CIS6-F1
#
_cell.length_a   1.000
_cell.length_b   1.000
_cell.length_c   1.000
_cell.angle_alpha   90.00
_cell.angle_beta   90.00
_cell.angle_gamma   90.00
#
_symmetry.space_group_name_H-M   'P 1'
#
loop_
_entity.id
_entity.type
_entity.pdbx_description
1 polymer ?
#
loop_
_entity_poly.entity_id
_entity_poly.type
_entity_poly.pdbx_seq_one_letter_code
_entity_poly.pdbx_strand_id
1 'polypeptide(L)' 'LYDALVSGHIGSAMLETFAVEPVPADWPLLQLTNVTLTPHIAGASVRTVTYAAEQAAEEVRRFIAGLPPVNPC' A
#
# COMPACT_ATOMS: atom_id res chain seq x y z
N LEU A 1 -11.43 6.09 -12.68
CA LEU A 1 -11.98 5.04 -11.79
C LEU A 1 -13.35 5.44 -11.26
N TYR A 2 -13.44 6.55 -10.53
CA TYR A 2 -14.71 7.05 -9.96
C TYR A 2 -15.87 7.07 -10.98
N ASP A 3 -15.72 7.74 -12.12
CA ASP A 3 -16.78 7.84 -13.13
C ASP A 3 -17.23 6.48 -13.69
N ALA A 4 -16.29 5.53 -13.82
CA ALA A 4 -16.59 4.18 -14.30
C ALA A 4 -17.39 3.36 -13.27
N LEU A 5 -17.16 3.58 -11.97
CA LEU A 5 -17.91 2.96 -10.89
C LEU A 5 -19.30 3.59 -10.73
N VAL A 6 -19.41 4.91 -10.89
CA VAL A 6 -20.69 5.64 -10.82
C VAL A 6 -21.58 5.33 -12.02
N SER A 7 -21.01 5.28 -13.22
CA SER A 7 -21.77 4.92 -14.45
C SER A 7 -22.15 3.44 -14.53
N GLY A 8 -21.62 2.59 -13.64
CA GLY A 8 -21.82 1.14 -13.68
C GLY A 8 -21.06 0.43 -14.80
N HIS A 9 -20.19 1.12 -15.54
CA HIS A 9 -19.27 0.47 -16.49
C HIS A 9 -18.36 -0.54 -15.78
N ILE A 10 -17.93 -0.21 -14.55
CA ILE A 10 -17.32 -1.13 -13.60
C ILE A 10 -18.33 -1.39 -12.49
N GLY A 11 -18.66 -2.66 -12.26
CA GLY A 11 -19.64 -3.05 -11.24
C GLY A 11 -19.17 -2.77 -9.81
N SER A 12 -17.89 -3.04 -9.51
CA SER A 12 -17.29 -2.80 -8.20
C SER A 12 -15.77 -2.75 -8.25
N ALA A 13 -15.14 -2.22 -7.20
CA ALA A 13 -13.69 -2.24 -7.00
C ALA A 13 -13.34 -2.54 -5.53
N MET A 14 -12.19 -3.19 -5.32
CA MET A 14 -11.55 -3.27 -4.00
C MET A 14 -10.20 -2.58 -4.09
N LEU A 15 -9.99 -1.54 -3.27
CA LEU A 15 -8.79 -0.70 -3.32
C LEU A 15 -8.07 -0.73 -1.99
N GLU A 16 -6.75 -0.72 -2.08
CA GLU A 16 -5.87 -0.73 -0.92
C GLU A 16 -4.98 0.52 -0.84
N THR A 17 -4.62 1.09 -2.00
CA THR A 17 -3.76 2.26 -2.09
C THR A 17 -4.47 3.40 -2.78
N PHE A 18 -4.03 4.61 -2.49
CA PHE A 18 -4.61 5.85 -2.99
C PHE A 18 -3.51 6.78 -3.48
N ALA A 19 -3.87 7.73 -4.35
CA ALA A 19 -2.91 8.69 -4.88
C ALA A 19 -2.36 9.65 -3.80
N VAL A 20 -3.15 9.89 -2.74
CA VAL A 20 -2.78 10.68 -1.56
C VAL A 20 -3.16 9.87 -0.34
N GLU A 21 -2.22 9.73 0.59
CA GLU A 21 -2.38 8.97 1.83
C GLU A 21 -1.88 9.78 3.03
N PRO A 22 -2.62 9.82 4.16
CA PRO A 22 -3.95 9.25 4.37
C PRO A 22 -5.02 9.89 3.48
N VAL A 23 -6.06 9.12 3.15
CA VAL A 23 -7.17 9.57 2.29
C VAL A 23 -7.97 10.68 3.00
N PRO A 24 -8.15 11.88 2.40
CA PRO A 24 -9.13 12.86 2.86
C PRO A 24 -10.50 12.25 3.17
N ALA A 25 -11.10 12.66 4.29
CA ALA A 25 -12.37 12.08 4.75
C ALA A 25 -13.55 12.33 3.80
N ASP A 26 -13.46 13.38 2.97
CA ASP A 26 -14.47 13.78 1.98
C ASP A 26 -14.20 13.23 0.57
N TRP A 27 -13.22 12.33 0.40
CA TRP A 27 -12.88 11.81 -0.92
C TRP A 27 -14.05 11.01 -1.53
N PRO A 28 -14.48 11.32 -2.77
CA PRO A 28 -15.63 10.67 -3.41
C PRO A 28 -15.61 9.14 -3.44
N LEU A 29 -14.44 8.50 -3.53
CA LEU A 29 -14.32 7.03 -3.54
C LEU A 29 -14.70 6.39 -2.19
N LEU A 30 -14.57 7.11 -1.07
CA LEU A 30 -14.99 6.62 0.25
C LEU A 30 -16.51 6.51 0.40
N GLN A 31 -17.25 7.20 -0.47
CA GLN A 31 -18.71 7.34 -0.39
C GLN A 31 -19.45 6.33 -1.27
N LEU A 32 -18.73 5.58 -2.12
CA LEU A 32 -19.34 4.64 -3.06
C LEU A 32 -19.66 3.29 -2.39
N THR A 33 -20.90 2.85 -2.50
CA THR A 33 -21.36 1.57 -1.92
C THR A 33 -20.85 0.34 -2.66
N ASN A 34 -20.40 0.50 -3.91
CA ASN A 34 -19.80 -0.56 -4.73
C ASN A 34 -18.27 -0.59 -4.65
N VAL A 35 -17.69 0.03 -3.62
CA VAL A 35 -16.26 0.03 -3.38
C VAL A 35 -15.95 -0.51 -1.99
N THR A 36 -15.08 -1.50 -1.94
CA THR A 36 -14.50 -2.03 -0.68
C THR A 36 -13.11 -1.45 -0.51
N LEU A 37 -12.79 -0.94 0.68
CA LEU A 37 -11.54 -0.24 0.95
C LEU A 37 -10.84 -0.81 2.16
N THR A 38 -9.52 -0.84 2.11
CA THR A 38 -8.65 -1.08 3.27
C THR A 38 -7.65 0.07 3.41
N PRO A 39 -7.20 0.41 4.63
CA PRO A 39 -6.36 1.59 4.87
C PRO A 39 -4.87 1.29 4.67
N HIS A 40 -4.48 0.75 3.51
CA HIS A 40 -3.10 0.40 3.16
C HIS A 40 -2.41 -0.53 4.19
N ILE A 41 -3.05 -1.66 4.50
CA ILE A 41 -2.62 -2.64 5.51
C ILE A 41 -2.25 -4.03 4.95
N ALA A 42 -2.20 -4.22 3.64
CA ALA A 42 -1.92 -5.49 2.99
C ALA A 42 -0.50 -5.97 3.31
N GLY A 43 0.43 -5.03 3.49
CA GLY A 43 1.79 -5.27 3.96
C GLY A 43 1.93 -5.32 5.48
N ALA A 44 0.88 -5.10 6.27
CA ALA A 44 0.95 -4.89 7.72
C ALA A 44 0.77 -6.18 8.56
N SER A 45 0.85 -7.36 7.95
CA SER A 45 0.83 -8.61 8.72
C SER A 45 2.05 -8.71 9.62
N VAL A 46 1.92 -9.33 10.82
CA VAL A 46 3.05 -9.55 11.75
C VAL A 46 4.24 -10.20 11.06
N ARG A 47 3.99 -11.17 10.17
CA ARG A 47 5.03 -11.83 9.40
C ARG A 47 5.74 -10.86 8.45
N THR A 48 4.99 -10.07 7.70
CA THR A 48 5.54 -9.14 6.70
C THR A 48 6.36 -8.04 7.37
N VAL A 49 5.87 -7.45 8.46
CA VAL A 49 6.59 -6.38 9.17
C VAL A 49 7.89 -6.88 9.81
N THR A 50 7.89 -8.10 10.38
CA THR A 50 9.11 -8.71 10.93
C THR A 50 10.14 -8.97 9.82
N TYR A 51 9.71 -9.56 8.71
CA TYR A 51 10.60 -9.82 7.57
C TYR A 51 11.17 -8.52 6.99
N ALA A 52 10.33 -7.50 6.78
CA ALA A 52 10.78 -6.21 6.26
C ALA A 52 11.80 -5.53 7.19
N ALA A 53 11.59 -5.61 8.51
CA ALA A 53 12.52 -5.10 9.49
C ALA A 53 13.88 -5.83 9.45
N GLU A 54 13.87 -7.16 9.29
CA GLU A 54 15.10 -7.96 9.12
C GLU A 54 15.86 -7.56 7.86
N GLN A 55 15.17 -7.39 6.72
CA GLN A 55 15.81 -6.95 5.47
C GLN A 55 16.41 -5.55 5.61
N ALA A 56 15.70 -4.61 6.23
CA ALA A 56 16.23 -3.26 6.48
C ALA A 56 17.47 -3.29 7.40
N ALA A 57 17.46 -4.11 8.44
CA ALA A 57 18.60 -4.26 9.35
C ALA A 57 19.83 -4.85 8.64
N GLU A 58 19.63 -5.81 7.74
CA GLU A 58 20.72 -6.39 6.94
C GLU A 58 21.34 -5.37 5.98
N GLU A 59 20.54 -4.55 5.28
CA GLU A 59 21.07 -3.50 4.41
C GLU A 59 21.93 -2.49 5.20
N VAL A 60 21.47 -2.07 6.40
CA VAL A 60 22.26 -1.18 7.29
C VAL A 60 23.57 -1.85 7.72
N ARG A 61 23.52 -3.12 8.13
CA ARG A 61 24.72 -3.87 8.54
C ARG A 61 25.73 -3.96 7.40
N ARG A 62 25.27 -4.22 6.17
CA ARG A 62 26.12 -4.31 4.97
C ARG A 62 26.73 -2.97 4.60
N PHE A 63 25.96 -1.89 4.65
CA PHE A 63 26.46 -0.54 4.42
C PHE A 63 27.61 -0.19 5.37
N ILE A 64 27.44 -0.44 6.68
CA ILE A 64 28.50 -0.21 7.69
C ILE A 64 29.75 -1.06 7.40
N ALA A 65 29.58 -2.28 6.88
CA ALA A 65 30.68 -3.18 6.53
C ALA A 65 31.33 -2.88 5.15
N GLY A 66 30.88 -1.84 4.43
CA GLY A 66 31.37 -1.53 3.08
C GLY A 66 30.99 -2.59 2.03
N LEU A 67 29.97 -3.40 2.31
CA LEU A 67 29.46 -4.42 1.39
C LEU A 67 28.39 -3.82 0.47
N PRO A 68 28.24 -4.32 -0.77
CA PRO A 68 27.18 -3.88 -1.68
C PRO A 68 25.79 -4.25 -1.13
N PRO A 69 24.72 -3.50 -1.47
CA PRO A 69 23.36 -3.83 -1.02
C PRO A 69 22.89 -5.17 -1.58
N VAL A 70 21.96 -5.83 -0.89
CA VAL A 70 21.31 -7.06 -1.41
C VAL A 70 20.25 -6.69 -2.45
N ASN A 71 19.51 -5.61 -2.21
CA ASN A 71 18.41 -5.13 -3.05
C ASN A 71 18.72 -3.72 -3.57
N PRO A 72 19.55 -3.57 -4.62
CA PRO A 72 19.79 -2.27 -5.25
C PRO A 72 18.51 -1.74 -5.93
N CYS A 73 18.34 -0.42 -5.93
CA CYS A 73 17.26 0.27 -6.66
C CYS A 73 17.46 0.24 -8.18
#